data_AF-A0A9E0XQY2-F1
#
_entry.id   AF-A0A9E0XQY2-F1
#
_cell.length_a   1.000
_cell.length_b   1.000
_cell.length_c   1.000
_cell.angle_alpha   90.00
_cell.angle_beta   90.00
_cell.angle_gamma   90.00
#
_symmetry.space_group_name_H-M   'P 1'
#
loop_
_entity.id
_entity.type
_entity.pdbx_description
1 polymer ?
#
loop_
_entity_poly.entity_id
_entity_poly.type
_entity_poly.pdbx_seq_one_letter_code
_entity_poly.pdbx_strand_id
1 'polypeptide(L)' 'MTKIANKEPYQQAYYPPVPTAWTRFMRTCFLWQAVRFLVINVKMLKLMRNSH' A
#
# COMPACT_ATOMS: atom_id res chain seq x y z
N MET A 1 30.95 11.68 -28.11
CA MET A 1 30.22 10.41 -27.91
C MET A 1 29.19 10.65 -26.82
N THR A 2 27.97 11.01 -27.22
CA THR A 2 26.88 11.44 -26.32
C THR A 2 26.25 10.21 -25.66
N LYS A 3 26.29 10.13 -24.33
CA LYS A 3 25.68 9.04 -23.56
C LYS A 3 24.16 9.12 -23.67
N ILE A 4 23.57 8.17 -24.39
CA ILE A 4 22.12 7.98 -24.45
C ILE A 4 21.66 7.43 -23.10
N ALA A 5 20.88 8.21 -22.36
CA ALA A 5 20.26 7.78 -21.11
C ALA A 5 19.07 6.87 -21.45
N ASN A 6 19.26 5.56 -21.34
CA ASN A 6 18.19 4.57 -21.50
C ASN A 6 17.17 4.68 -20.35
N LYS A 7 15.99 5.23 -20.65
CA LYS A 7 14.80 5.25 -19.77
C LYS A 7 13.75 4.28 -20.32
N GLU A 8 13.95 2.98 -20.13
CA GLU A 8 12.89 1.99 -20.40
C GLU A 8 12.33 1.41 -19.09
N PRO A 9 11.00 1.23 -18.98
CA PRO A 9 10.39 0.57 -17.83
C PRO A 9 10.73 -0.92 -17.83
N TYR A 10 10.81 -1.55 -16.64
CA TYR A 10 11.10 -2.99 -16.40
C TYR A 10 12.57 -3.46 -16.45
N GLN A 11 13.56 -2.57 -16.42
CA GLN A 11 14.95 -2.97 -16.15
C GLN A 11 15.11 -3.56 -14.73
N GLN A 12 16.09 -4.44 -14.50
CA GLN A 12 16.36 -5.05 -13.18
C GLN A 12 16.70 -4.00 -12.08
N ALA A 13 17.01 -2.77 -12.48
CA ALA A 13 17.14 -1.60 -11.61
C ALA A 13 15.81 -0.85 -11.38
N TYR A 14 14.67 -1.44 -11.74
CA TYR A 14 13.32 -0.92 -11.44
C TYR A 14 13.13 -0.98 -9.92
N TYR A 15 13.64 0.08 -9.28
CA TYR A 15 13.60 0.25 -7.85
C TYR A 15 12.14 0.16 -7.41
N PRO A 16 11.77 -0.74 -6.47
CA PRO A 16 10.41 -0.80 -5.98
C PRO A 16 10.04 0.58 -5.47
N PRO A 17 8.86 1.14 -5.82
CA PRO A 17 8.48 2.47 -5.38
C PRO A 17 8.62 2.53 -3.87
N VAL A 18 9.63 3.28 -3.42
CA VAL A 18 9.95 3.40 -2.00
C VAL A 18 8.70 3.99 -1.38
N PRO A 19 8.15 3.38 -0.31
CA PRO A 19 6.99 3.95 0.33
C PRO A 19 7.33 5.39 0.73
N THR A 20 6.62 6.33 0.12
CA THR A 20 6.67 7.75 0.46
C THR A 20 6.44 7.92 1.96
N ALA A 21 6.99 8.98 2.55
CA ALA A 21 6.87 9.25 3.98
C ALA A 21 5.40 9.15 4.46
N TRP A 22 4.45 9.54 3.61
CA TRP A 22 3.02 9.39 3.82
C TRP A 22 2.56 7.93 3.99
N THR A 23 2.94 7.02 3.09
CA THR A 23 2.59 5.59 3.21
C THR A 23 3.28 4.94 4.40
N ARG A 24 4.46 5.41 4.80
CA ARG A 24 5.13 4.96 6.03
C ARG A 24 4.40 5.46 7.29
N PHE A 25 3.99 6.72 7.33
CA PHE A 25 3.22 7.30 8.44
C PHE A 25 1.87 6.60 8.64
N MET A 26 1.15 6.33 7.56
CA MET A 26 -0.08 5.52 7.61
C MET A 26 0.19 4.09 8.11
N ARG A 27 1.40 3.54 7.91
CA ARG A 27 1.74 2.20 8.42
C ARG A 27 2.17 2.20 9.89
N THR A 28 2.70 3.29 10.43
CA THR A 28 3.17 3.38 11.83
C THR A 28 2.15 3.99 12.80
N CYS A 29 1.15 4.73 12.31
CA CYS A 29 0.15 5.34 13.18
C CYS A 29 -0.78 4.30 13.82
N PHE A 30 -0.63 4.09 15.13
CA PHE A 30 -1.42 3.11 15.90
C PHE A 30 -2.93 3.40 15.87
N LEU A 31 -3.33 4.67 15.98
CA LEU A 31 -4.74 5.07 15.86
C LEU A 31 -5.32 4.69 14.49
N TRP A 32 -4.56 4.88 13.42
CA TRP A 32 -4.98 4.50 12.07
C TRP A 32 -5.02 2.98 11.87
N GLN A 33 -4.09 2.25 12.48
CA GLN A 33 -4.12 0.79 12.50
C GLN A 33 -5.38 0.26 13.20
N ALA A 34 -5.77 0.85 14.34
CA ALA A 34 -6.98 0.48 15.08
C ALA A 34 -8.25 0.74 14.27
N VAL A 35 -8.35 1.89 13.59
CA VAL A 35 -9.47 2.19 12.68
C VAL A 35 -9.55 1.17 11.54
N ARG A 36 -8.43 0.83 10.90
CA ARG A 36 -8.41 -0.20 9.84
C ARG A 36 -8.81 -1.58 10.35
N PHE A 37 -8.37 -1.95 11.56
CA PHE A 37 -8.78 -3.19 12.20
C PHE A 37 -10.31 -3.22 12.41
N LEU A 38 -10.88 -2.16 12.96
CA LEU A 38 -12.32 -2.04 13.17
C LEU A 38 -13.10 -2.15 11.85
N VAL A 39 -12.70 -1.42 10.82
CA VAL A 39 -13.36 -1.43 9.50
C VAL A 39 -13.35 -2.82 8.86
N ILE A 40 -12.23 -3.54 8.95
CA ILE A 40 -12.13 -4.90 8.41
C ILE A 40 -13.06 -5.86 9.17
N ASN A 41 -13.05 -5.81 10.51
CA ASN A 41 -13.92 -6.66 11.34
C ASN A 41 -15.41 -6.38 11.09
N VAL A 42 -15.79 -5.10 10.97
CA VAL A 42 -17.17 -4.72 10.63
C VAL A 42 -17.56 -5.21 9.23
N LYS A 43 -16.67 -5.10 8.24
CA LYS A 43 -16.94 -5.63 6.89
C LYS A 43 -17.12 -7.15 6.89
N MET A 44 -16.27 -7.88 7.61
CA MET A 44 -16.38 -9.33 7.75
C MET A 44 -17.69 -9.73 8.43
N LEU A 45 -18.06 -9.06 9.52
CA LEU A 45 -19.35 -9.28 10.20
C LEU A 45 -20.54 -8.99 9.28
N LYS A 46 -20.49 -7.89 8.52
CA LYS A 46 -21.55 -7.54 7.55
C LYS A 46 -21.66 -8.56 6.43
N LEU A 47 -20.54 -9.06 5.90
CA LEU A 47 -20.50 -10.09 4.88
C LEU A 47 -21.12 -11.39 5.39
N MET A 48 -20.69 -11.84 6.57
CA MET A 48 -21.20 -13.06 7.22
C MET A 48 -22.71 -12.97 7.49
N ARG A 49 -23.20 -11.81 7.95
CA ARG A 49 -24.63 -11.58 8.18
C ARG A 49 -25.46 -11.59 6.90
N ASN A 50 -24.92 -11.10 5.79
CA ASN A 50 -25.60 -11.09 4.49
C ASN A 50 -25.52 -12.43 3.74
N SER A 51 -24.77 -13.40 4.27
CA SER A 51 -24.60 -14.72 3.67
C SER A 51 -25.66 -15.74 4.14
N HIS A 52 -26.62 -15.30 4.97
CA HIS A 52 -27.69 -16.12 5.55
C HIS A 52 -29.08 -15.58 5.19
#